data_AF-N0ASQ8-F1
#
_entry.id   AF-N0ASQ8-F1
#
_cell.length_a   1.000
_cell.length_b   1.000
_cell.length_c   1.000
_cell.angle_alpha   90.00
_cell.angle_beta   90.00
_cell.angle_gamma   90.00
#
_symmetry.space_group_name_H-M   'P 1'
#
loop_
_entity.id
_entity.type
_entity.pdbx_description
1 polymer ?
#
loop_
_entity_poly.entity_id
_entity_poly.type
_entity_poly.pdbx_seq_one_letter_code
_entity_poly.pdbx_strand_id
1 'polypeptide(L)'
;MEWYKVSGIILLSSSLLLGCANTDKSSSNEKVKVVKSHSTESFKGVTDEYKVYAIGEIEEFVKATDEFTTAVINGENEKAKSLYALARMHYERAEPIAEVFGDLDPKIDAREGDVPEQEWGGYHRIEKGLWIDNTTIGYEQYATQLMKDVNLLRAKVDTVEVTPELLISGAVDLLNEVSTSKVTGEEDRYSHTDLYDFVANVQGAEKIYQLLKPALTKKDAELSKEIQTRFDNVYLLLNLHKNGDGYKLYTELTGSQVKELSQAIDALAEPLSQIGILTEEL
;
A
#
# COMPACT_ATOMS: atom_id res chain seq x y z
N MET A 1 -7.49 45.94 -25.34
CA MET A 1 -7.84 45.58 -26.72
C MET A 1 -8.80 44.41 -26.63
N GLU A 2 -10.09 44.73 -26.70
CA GLU A 2 -11.20 43.77 -26.75
C GLU A 2 -11.30 43.14 -28.13
N TRP A 3 -11.56 41.83 -28.21
CA TRP A 3 -12.21 41.21 -29.38
C TRP A 3 -13.30 40.26 -28.90
N TYR A 4 -14.54 40.74 -28.90
CA TYR A 4 -15.77 39.96 -28.92
C TYR A 4 -16.01 39.44 -30.35
N LYS A 5 -16.47 38.19 -30.51
CA LYS A 5 -17.43 37.84 -31.56
C LYS A 5 -18.52 36.91 -31.04
N VAL A 6 -19.71 37.24 -31.49
CA VAL A 6 -21.04 36.87 -31.03
C VAL A 6 -21.71 35.95 -32.07
N SER A 7 -22.59 35.09 -31.54
CA SER A 7 -23.79 34.48 -32.14
C SER A 7 -23.73 33.38 -33.20
N GLY A 8 -24.48 32.32 -32.88
CA GLY A 8 -25.17 31.44 -33.81
C GLY A 8 -26.18 30.54 -33.08
N ILE A 9 -27.36 31.08 -32.74
CA ILE A 9 -28.56 30.35 -32.27
C ILE A 9 -29.35 29.89 -33.49
N ILE A 10 -29.68 28.59 -33.63
CA ILE A 10 -30.86 28.10 -34.38
C ILE A 10 -31.45 26.82 -33.73
N LEU A 11 -32.60 27.01 -33.05
CA LEU A 11 -33.89 26.28 -33.07
C LEU A 11 -33.98 24.73 -33.09
N LEU A 12 -34.54 24.21 -31.98
CA LEU A 12 -35.77 23.39 -31.84
C LEU A 12 -36.22 22.46 -33.00
N SER A 13 -36.35 21.17 -32.69
CA SER A 13 -37.51 20.37 -33.13
C SER A 13 -37.77 19.19 -32.19
N SER A 14 -38.87 19.29 -31.45
CA SER A 14 -39.50 18.24 -30.66
C SER A 14 -40.35 17.35 -31.57
N SER A 15 -40.25 16.03 -31.42
CA SER A 15 -41.22 15.08 -31.99
C SER A 15 -41.51 13.98 -30.98
N LEU A 16 -42.53 14.20 -30.16
CA LEU A 16 -43.27 13.16 -29.44
C LEU A 16 -44.10 12.38 -30.45
N LEU A 17 -43.99 11.05 -30.45
CA LEU A 17 -44.96 10.16 -31.08
C LEU A 17 -45.52 9.22 -30.01
N LEU A 18 -46.77 9.48 -29.62
CA LEU A 18 -47.67 8.52 -29.00
C LEU A 18 -48.18 7.54 -30.06
N GLY A 19 -48.14 6.24 -29.75
CA GLY A 19 -48.80 5.19 -30.52
C GLY A 19 -49.29 4.09 -29.59
N CYS A 20 -50.61 3.91 -29.53
CA CYS A 20 -51.34 3.02 -28.63
C CYS A 20 -51.21 1.52 -28.99
N ALA A 21 -51.24 0.72 -27.92
CA ALA A 21 -51.89 -0.58 -27.76
C ALA A 21 -51.80 -1.65 -28.88
N ASN A 22 -51.19 -2.79 -28.53
CA ASN A 22 -51.91 -4.06 -28.64
C ASN A 22 -51.43 -5.07 -27.59
N THR A 23 -52.39 -5.57 -26.82
CA THR A 23 -52.27 -6.71 -25.91
C THR A 23 -52.09 -7.98 -26.72
N ASP A 24 -51.00 -8.71 -26.48
CA ASP A 24 -51.02 -10.17 -26.58
C ASP A 24 -50.21 -10.76 -25.43
N LYS A 25 -50.91 -11.54 -24.61
CA LYS A 25 -50.33 -12.40 -23.59
C LYS A 25 -49.60 -13.55 -24.30
N SER A 26 -48.29 -13.62 -24.14
CA SER A 26 -47.58 -14.91 -24.14
C SER A 26 -46.76 -15.00 -22.86
N SER A 27 -47.07 -16.01 -22.07
CA SER A 27 -46.38 -16.38 -20.85
C SER A 27 -45.02 -16.99 -21.18
N SER A 28 -43.95 -16.35 -20.76
CA SER A 28 -42.69 -17.02 -20.43
C SER A 28 -42.23 -16.52 -19.07
N ASN A 29 -42.43 -17.39 -18.07
CA ASN A 29 -41.86 -17.25 -16.75
C ASN A 29 -40.35 -17.55 -16.86
N GLU A 30 -39.58 -16.62 -17.42
CA GLU A 30 -38.12 -16.68 -17.34
C GLU A 30 -37.72 -16.40 -15.91
N LYS A 31 -37.42 -17.48 -15.18
CA LYS A 31 -36.56 -17.39 -14.01
C LYS A 31 -35.26 -16.74 -14.46
N VAL A 32 -35.11 -15.46 -14.16
CA VAL A 32 -33.81 -14.79 -14.15
C VAL A 32 -32.91 -15.60 -13.23
N LYS A 33 -32.08 -16.46 -13.81
CA LYS A 33 -30.92 -17.00 -13.11
C LYS A 33 -30.05 -15.79 -12.85
N VAL A 34 -30.08 -15.31 -11.60
CA VAL A 34 -29.04 -14.45 -11.07
C VAL A 34 -27.75 -15.26 -11.17
N VAL A 35 -27.01 -15.07 -12.25
CA VAL A 35 -25.63 -15.52 -12.35
C VAL A 35 -24.89 -14.65 -11.34
N LYS A 36 -24.64 -15.19 -10.15
CA LYS A 36 -23.62 -14.62 -9.26
C LYS A 36 -22.33 -14.65 -10.07
N SER A 37 -21.77 -13.48 -10.39
CA SER A 37 -20.48 -13.44 -11.09
C SER A 37 -19.47 -14.16 -10.21
N HIS A 38 -18.70 -15.08 -10.80
CA HIS A 38 -17.69 -15.85 -10.08
C HIS A 38 -16.63 -14.95 -9.43
N SER A 39 -16.40 -13.75 -10.00
CA SER A 39 -15.57 -12.71 -9.40
C SER A 39 -16.03 -12.30 -8.00
N THR A 40 -17.33 -12.27 -7.70
CA THR A 40 -17.82 -11.95 -6.34
C THR A 40 -17.64 -13.10 -5.33
N GLU A 41 -17.46 -14.34 -5.80
CA GLU A 41 -17.30 -15.50 -4.91
C GLU A 41 -15.85 -15.66 -4.44
N SER A 42 -14.87 -15.47 -5.33
CA SER A 42 -13.44 -15.55 -5.00
C SER A 42 -12.99 -14.56 -3.93
N PHE A 43 -13.65 -13.40 -3.84
CA PHE A 43 -13.32 -12.31 -2.93
C PHE A 43 -14.30 -12.16 -1.76
N LYS A 44 -15.29 -13.06 -1.64
CA LYS A 44 -16.33 -12.94 -0.62
C LYS A 44 -15.72 -12.99 0.79
N GLY A 45 -15.80 -11.87 1.51
CA GLY A 45 -15.26 -11.73 2.87
C GLY A 45 -13.76 -11.42 2.92
N VAL A 46 -13.02 -11.64 1.84
CA VAL A 46 -11.58 -11.34 1.76
C VAL A 46 -11.31 -9.84 1.91
N THR A 47 -12.12 -9.00 1.26
CA THR A 47 -11.99 -7.54 1.35
C THR A 47 -12.25 -7.03 2.78
N ASP A 48 -13.23 -7.61 3.48
CA ASP A 48 -13.51 -7.28 4.89
C ASP A 48 -12.37 -7.74 5.81
N GLU A 49 -11.87 -8.96 5.61
CA GLU A 49 -10.74 -9.50 6.39
C GLU A 49 -9.45 -8.68 6.19
N TYR A 50 -9.17 -8.26 4.96
CA TYR A 50 -8.03 -7.39 4.69
C TYR A 50 -8.22 -6.00 5.30
N LYS A 51 -9.44 -5.43 5.23
CA LYS A 51 -9.75 -4.16 5.89
C LYS A 51 -9.50 -4.22 7.39
N VAL A 52 -9.92 -5.30 8.06
CA VAL A 52 -9.64 -5.51 9.49
C VAL A 52 -8.13 -5.58 9.75
N TYR A 53 -7.39 -6.32 8.93
CA TYR A 53 -5.95 -6.42 9.04
C TYR A 53 -5.25 -5.06 8.92
N ALA A 54 -5.54 -4.32 7.85
CA ALA A 54 -4.92 -3.02 7.60
C ALA A 54 -5.29 -1.98 8.67
N ILE A 55 -6.55 -1.97 9.14
CA ILE A 55 -6.93 -1.14 10.29
C ILE A 55 -6.10 -1.48 11.53
N GLY A 56 -5.89 -2.78 11.80
CA GLY A 56 -5.06 -3.23 12.91
C GLY A 56 -3.61 -2.76 12.80
N GLU A 57 -3.00 -2.86 11.62
CA GLU A 57 -1.65 -2.31 11.37
C GLU A 57 -1.60 -0.80 11.56
N ILE A 58 -2.60 -0.04 11.07
CA ILE A 58 -2.65 1.42 11.28
C ILE A 58 -2.88 1.78 12.76
N GLU A 59 -3.58 0.96 13.54
CA GLU A 59 -3.71 1.17 14.98
C GLU A 59 -2.40 0.94 15.73
N GLU A 60 -1.62 -0.08 15.35
CA GLU A 60 -0.28 -0.30 15.91
C GLU A 60 0.70 0.78 15.42
N PHE A 61 0.57 1.25 14.18
CA PHE A 61 1.33 2.37 13.66
C PHE A 61 1.10 3.62 14.51
N VAL A 62 -0.15 3.99 14.80
CA VAL A 62 -0.47 5.14 15.67
C VAL A 62 0.23 5.04 17.03
N LYS A 63 0.23 3.85 17.68
CA LYS A 63 0.89 3.66 18.97
C LYS A 63 2.41 3.78 18.85
N ALA A 64 3.00 3.17 17.83
CA ALA A 64 4.44 3.20 17.62
C ALA A 64 4.94 4.61 17.24
N THR A 65 4.20 5.34 16.41
CA THR A 65 4.47 6.75 16.09
C THR A 65 4.34 7.63 17.34
N ASP A 66 3.37 7.38 18.21
CA ASP A 66 3.21 8.14 19.47
C ASP A 66 4.46 7.98 20.36
N GLU A 67 4.97 6.76 20.51
CA GLU A 67 6.18 6.52 21.28
C GLU A 67 7.41 7.16 20.61
N PHE A 68 7.56 7.01 19.30
CA PHE A 68 8.65 7.60 18.51
C PHE A 68 8.68 9.12 18.62
N THR A 69 7.55 9.78 18.36
CA THR A 69 7.44 11.24 18.38
C THR A 69 7.57 11.80 19.79
N THR A 70 7.09 11.09 20.80
CA THR A 70 7.33 11.44 22.21
C THR A 70 8.82 11.41 22.53
N ALA A 71 9.56 10.39 22.07
CA ALA A 71 11.01 10.31 22.26
C ALA A 71 11.73 11.51 21.60
N VAL A 72 11.33 11.89 20.37
CA VAL A 72 11.86 13.08 19.67
C VAL A 72 11.61 14.34 20.49
N ILE A 73 10.35 14.57 20.92
CA ILE A 73 9.94 15.75 21.68
C ILE A 73 10.68 15.85 23.03
N ASN A 74 10.95 14.72 23.68
CA ASN A 74 11.62 14.69 24.98
C ASN A 74 13.16 14.75 24.91
N GLY A 75 13.75 14.82 23.71
CA GLY A 75 15.22 14.84 23.59
C GLY A 75 15.89 13.47 23.62
N GLU A 76 15.13 12.38 23.51
CA GLU A 76 15.61 11.00 23.67
C GLU A 76 16.15 10.43 22.35
N ASN A 77 17.20 11.05 21.80
CA ASN A 77 17.74 10.77 20.46
C ASN A 77 17.95 9.27 20.16
N GLU A 78 18.64 8.55 21.04
CA GLU A 78 18.93 7.12 20.82
C GLU A 78 17.68 6.24 20.93
N LYS A 79 16.71 6.62 21.76
CA LYS A 79 15.42 5.93 21.83
C LYS A 79 14.63 6.16 20.55
N ALA A 80 14.55 7.39 20.07
CA ALA A 80 13.89 7.73 18.81
C ALA A 80 14.48 6.94 17.64
N LYS A 81 15.81 6.87 17.54
CA LYS A 81 16.49 6.03 16.52
C LYS A 81 16.08 4.56 16.60
N SER A 82 16.00 3.99 17.81
CA SER A 82 15.62 2.58 17.99
C SER A 82 14.16 2.27 17.62
N LEU A 83 13.27 3.27 17.66
CA LEU A 83 11.85 3.12 17.38
C LEU A 83 11.50 3.39 15.91
N TYR A 84 12.32 4.17 15.20
CA TYR A 84 12.07 4.67 13.85
C TYR A 84 11.60 3.58 12.87
N ALA A 85 12.45 2.59 12.60
CA ALA A 85 12.15 1.53 11.64
C ALA A 85 10.99 0.64 12.10
N LEU A 86 10.91 0.35 13.41
CA LEU A 86 9.86 -0.50 13.98
C LEU A 86 8.47 0.13 13.82
N ALA A 87 8.36 1.45 13.98
CA ALA A 87 7.13 2.17 13.75
C ALA A 87 6.74 2.13 12.26
N ARG A 88 7.69 2.46 11.36
CA ARG A 88 7.46 2.48 9.91
C ARG A 88 6.98 1.15 9.35
N MET A 89 7.48 0.01 9.86
CA MET A 89 7.04 -1.31 9.40
C MET A 89 5.52 -1.54 9.44
N HIS A 90 4.79 -0.87 10.35
CA HIS A 90 3.32 -0.97 10.37
C HIS A 90 2.66 -0.20 9.23
N TYR A 91 3.20 0.96 8.85
CA TYR A 91 2.77 1.74 7.70
C TYR A 91 2.98 0.95 6.41
N GLU A 92 4.20 0.46 6.21
CA GLU A 92 4.66 -0.30 5.04
C GLU A 92 3.86 -1.60 4.81
N ARG A 93 3.41 -2.28 5.88
CA ARG A 93 2.52 -3.44 5.78
C ARG A 93 1.11 -3.10 5.27
N ALA A 94 0.64 -1.89 5.56
CA ALA A 94 -0.71 -1.41 5.27
C ALA A 94 -0.78 -0.38 4.13
N GLU A 95 0.34 -0.14 3.45
CA GLU A 95 0.53 0.84 2.40
C GLU A 95 -0.55 0.82 1.31
N PRO A 96 -1.05 -0.35 0.82
CA PRO A 96 -2.13 -0.37 -0.16
C PRO A 96 -3.40 0.37 0.26
N ILE A 97 -3.65 0.52 1.56
CA ILE A 97 -4.76 1.34 2.09
C ILE A 97 -4.29 2.76 2.43
N ALA A 98 -3.06 2.92 2.93
CA ALA A 98 -2.55 4.23 3.30
C ALA A 98 -2.42 5.17 2.09
N GLU A 99 -1.91 4.68 0.96
CA GLU A 99 -1.71 5.45 -0.27
C GLU A 99 -3.01 5.91 -0.95
N VAL A 100 -4.15 5.29 -0.64
CA VAL A 100 -5.47 5.74 -1.10
C VAL A 100 -5.70 7.21 -0.71
N PHE A 101 -5.07 7.66 0.37
CA PHE A 101 -5.07 9.06 0.81
C PHE A 101 -3.84 9.81 0.29
N GLY A 102 -3.62 9.85 -1.03
CA GLY A 102 -2.41 10.41 -1.64
C GLY A 102 -1.98 11.85 -1.23
N ASP A 103 -2.86 12.67 -0.63
CA ASP A 103 -2.46 13.97 -0.04
C ASP A 103 -1.81 13.84 1.36
N LEU A 104 -1.92 12.68 1.98
CA LEU A 104 -1.48 12.37 3.33
C LEU A 104 -0.18 11.58 3.34
N ASP A 105 -0.01 10.69 2.36
CA ASP A 105 1.22 9.90 2.21
C ASP A 105 2.48 10.80 2.18
N PRO A 106 2.60 11.84 1.32
CA PRO A 106 3.77 12.72 1.33
C PRO A 106 3.99 13.50 2.64
N LYS A 107 2.96 13.64 3.50
CA LYS A 107 3.12 14.30 4.81
C LYS A 107 3.70 13.37 5.86
N ILE A 108 3.56 12.07 5.65
CA ILE A 108 4.05 11.01 6.51
C ILE A 108 5.42 10.53 6.01
N ASP A 109 5.56 10.28 4.71
CA ASP A 109 6.64 9.46 4.14
C ASP A 109 7.41 10.08 2.97
N ALA A 110 7.22 11.36 2.63
CA ALA A 110 8.03 11.97 1.58
C ALA A 110 9.53 12.00 1.94
N ARG A 111 10.38 11.57 1.01
CA ARG A 111 11.84 11.67 1.14
C ARG A 111 12.33 13.05 0.74
N GLU A 112 13.60 13.34 1.04
CA GLU A 112 14.23 14.61 0.65
C GLU A 112 14.20 14.80 -0.87
N GLY A 113 13.43 15.80 -1.33
CA GLY A 113 13.29 16.14 -2.74
C GLY A 113 12.02 15.63 -3.42
N ASP A 114 11.24 14.76 -2.78
CA ASP A 114 9.95 14.30 -3.32
C ASP A 114 8.89 15.42 -3.31
N VAL A 115 8.98 16.31 -2.32
CA VAL A 115 8.12 17.51 -2.18
C VAL A 115 8.97 18.78 -2.06
N PRO A 116 8.42 19.97 -2.34
CA PRO A 116 9.11 21.22 -2.07
C PRO A 116 9.59 21.32 -0.61
N GLU A 117 10.79 21.87 -0.37
CA GLU A 117 11.41 21.92 0.97
C GLU A 117 10.49 22.51 2.06
N GLN A 118 9.66 23.51 1.74
CA GLN A 118 8.74 24.10 2.71
C GLN A 118 7.56 23.18 3.11
N GLU A 119 7.32 22.12 2.33
CA GLU A 119 6.31 21.10 2.58
C GLU A 119 6.93 19.83 3.19
N TRP A 120 8.25 19.70 3.18
CA TRP A 120 8.94 18.49 3.63
C TRP A 120 8.90 18.32 5.16
N GLY A 121 8.29 17.21 5.59
CA GLY A 121 8.06 16.83 6.98
C GLY A 121 8.11 15.32 7.17
N GLY A 122 7.28 14.79 8.06
CA GLY A 122 7.13 13.33 8.21
C GLY A 122 8.35 12.61 8.80
N TYR A 123 8.39 11.29 8.58
CA TYR A 123 9.41 10.38 9.09
C TYR A 123 10.81 10.74 8.56
N HIS A 124 11.00 10.87 7.25
CA HIS A 124 12.33 11.11 6.68
C HIS A 124 12.91 12.49 7.02
N ARG A 125 12.08 13.51 7.27
CA ARG A 125 12.59 14.78 7.81
C ARG A 125 13.17 14.58 9.21
N ILE A 126 12.49 13.82 10.07
CA ILE A 126 12.97 13.52 11.42
C ILE A 126 14.19 12.58 11.37
N GLU A 127 14.21 11.62 10.45
CA GLU A 127 15.34 10.73 10.18
C GLU A 127 16.63 11.54 9.94
N LYS A 128 16.58 12.57 9.09
CA LYS A 128 17.73 13.47 8.87
C LYS A 128 18.22 14.10 10.18
N GLY A 129 17.30 14.58 11.02
CA GLY A 129 17.64 15.16 12.32
C GLY A 129 18.35 14.17 13.24
N LEU A 130 17.84 12.95 13.30
CA LEU A 130 18.36 11.89 14.18
C LEU A 130 19.72 11.36 13.70
N TRP A 131 19.93 11.14 12.40
CA TRP A 131 21.15 10.48 11.89
C TRP A 131 22.22 11.42 11.35
N ILE A 132 21.83 12.54 10.72
CA ILE A 132 22.80 13.50 10.15
C ILE A 132 23.13 14.59 11.15
N ASP A 133 22.11 15.24 11.69
CA ASP A 133 22.31 16.34 12.64
C ASP A 133 22.52 15.83 14.09
N ASN A 134 22.22 14.56 14.32
CA ASN A 134 22.33 13.86 15.60
C ASN A 134 21.69 14.64 16.76
N THR A 135 20.49 15.16 16.51
CA THR A 135 19.74 15.99 17.46
C THR A 135 18.24 15.84 17.23
N THR A 136 17.47 16.10 18.29
CA THR A 136 16.02 16.29 18.18
C THR A 136 15.60 17.77 18.31
N ILE A 137 16.55 18.64 18.68
CA ILE A 137 16.29 20.07 18.86
C ILE A 137 15.92 20.68 17.51
N GLY A 138 14.75 21.30 17.42
CA GLY A 138 14.19 21.87 16.19
C GLY A 138 13.32 20.89 15.39
N TYR A 139 13.24 19.62 15.82
CA TYR A 139 12.43 18.58 15.18
C TYR A 139 11.10 18.30 15.89
N GLU A 140 10.85 18.92 17.06
CA GLU A 140 9.64 18.73 17.86
C GLU A 140 8.38 19.12 17.09
N GLN A 141 8.48 20.15 16.23
CA GLN A 141 7.37 20.58 15.36
C GLN A 141 7.03 19.53 14.30
N TYR A 142 8.02 18.85 13.73
CA TYR A 142 7.82 17.79 12.74
C TYR A 142 7.23 16.55 13.41
N ALA A 143 7.73 16.17 14.59
CA ALA A 143 7.15 15.08 15.38
C ALA A 143 5.68 15.34 15.75
N THR A 144 5.37 16.57 16.18
CA THR A 144 3.99 16.98 16.49
C THR A 144 3.09 16.95 15.26
N GLN A 145 3.60 17.36 14.09
CA GLN A 145 2.84 17.35 12.85
C GLN A 145 2.62 15.92 12.35
N LEU A 146 3.66 15.08 12.36
CA LEU A 146 3.58 13.66 12.01
C LEU A 146 2.47 12.95 12.82
N MET A 147 2.39 13.17 14.14
CA MET A 147 1.29 12.57 14.92
C MET A 147 -0.10 13.03 14.50
N LYS A 148 -0.26 14.28 14.05
CA LYS A 148 -1.57 14.75 13.54
C LYS A 148 -1.91 14.05 12.24
N ASP A 149 -0.94 13.89 11.35
CA ASP A 149 -1.13 13.26 10.05
C ASP A 149 -1.42 11.76 10.20
N VAL A 150 -0.72 11.05 11.10
CA VAL A 150 -0.99 9.64 11.42
C VAL A 150 -2.36 9.44 12.09
N ASN A 151 -2.77 10.34 13.00
CA ASN A 151 -4.14 10.30 13.55
C ASN A 151 -5.20 10.58 12.49
N LEU A 152 -4.92 11.48 11.53
CA LEU A 152 -5.81 11.73 10.41
C LEU A 152 -5.92 10.50 9.50
N LEU A 153 -4.81 9.80 9.25
CA LEU A 153 -4.79 8.54 8.50
C LEU A 153 -5.72 7.52 9.18
N ARG A 154 -5.54 7.30 10.48
CA ARG A 154 -6.41 6.40 11.25
C ARG A 154 -7.87 6.84 11.24
N ALA A 155 -8.18 8.14 11.28
CA ALA A 155 -9.56 8.60 11.22
C ALA A 155 -10.20 8.35 9.84
N LYS A 156 -9.40 8.33 8.77
CA LYS A 156 -9.89 8.13 7.40
C LYS A 156 -9.93 6.67 6.96
N VAL A 157 -9.07 5.80 7.48
CA VAL A 157 -8.94 4.41 7.01
C VAL A 157 -10.26 3.63 7.01
N ASP A 158 -11.17 3.92 7.96
CA ASP A 158 -12.49 3.29 8.04
C ASP A 158 -13.39 3.61 6.83
N THR A 159 -13.12 4.71 6.12
CA THR A 159 -13.88 5.13 4.93
C THR A 159 -13.40 4.48 3.64
N VAL A 160 -12.27 3.77 3.64
CA VAL A 160 -11.76 3.12 2.43
C VAL A 160 -12.66 1.95 2.05
N GLU A 161 -13.06 1.93 0.77
CA GLU A 161 -13.66 0.77 0.15
C GLU A 161 -12.55 -0.14 -0.35
N VAL A 162 -12.40 -1.31 0.27
CA VAL A 162 -11.43 -2.31 -0.17
C VAL A 162 -12.07 -3.13 -1.28
N THR A 163 -11.61 -2.92 -2.51
CA THR A 163 -12.09 -3.67 -3.68
C THR A 163 -11.15 -4.83 -4.02
N PRO A 164 -11.62 -5.85 -4.77
CA PRO A 164 -10.75 -6.87 -5.35
C PRO A 164 -9.56 -6.31 -6.12
N GLU A 165 -9.80 -5.25 -6.91
CA GLU A 165 -8.78 -4.59 -7.72
C GLU A 165 -7.70 -3.94 -6.83
N LEU A 166 -8.12 -3.26 -5.75
CA LEU A 166 -7.19 -2.67 -4.78
C LEU A 166 -6.27 -3.72 -4.16
N LEU A 167 -6.81 -4.89 -3.81
CA LEU A 167 -5.99 -5.99 -3.26
C LEU A 167 -4.97 -6.48 -4.28
N ILE A 168 -5.39 -6.71 -5.52
CA ILE A 168 -4.50 -7.23 -6.56
C ILE A 168 -3.41 -6.21 -6.89
N SER A 169 -3.76 -4.94 -7.14
CA SER A 169 -2.77 -3.92 -7.45
C SER A 169 -1.86 -3.67 -6.25
N GLY A 170 -2.42 -3.52 -5.06
CA GLY A 170 -1.65 -3.26 -3.84
C GLY A 170 -0.61 -4.33 -3.53
N ALA A 171 -0.91 -5.61 -3.74
CA ALA A 171 0.08 -6.68 -3.56
C ALA A 171 1.25 -6.58 -4.55
N VAL A 172 0.99 -6.11 -5.76
CA VAL A 172 2.00 -5.93 -6.82
C VAL A 172 2.80 -4.65 -6.59
N ASP A 173 2.13 -3.55 -6.23
CA ASP A 173 2.73 -2.24 -6.00
C ASP A 173 3.73 -2.31 -4.83
N LEU A 174 3.37 -2.98 -3.74
CA LEU A 174 4.27 -3.30 -2.63
C LEU A 174 5.59 -3.97 -3.07
N LEU A 175 5.54 -4.92 -4.00
CA LEU A 175 6.76 -5.57 -4.50
C LEU A 175 7.52 -4.70 -5.51
N ASN A 176 6.79 -3.89 -6.29
CA ASN A 176 7.40 -2.95 -7.23
C ASN A 176 8.22 -1.89 -6.49
N GLU A 177 7.69 -1.32 -5.40
CA GLU A 177 8.45 -0.38 -4.57
C GLU A 177 9.71 -1.01 -3.99
N VAL A 178 9.60 -2.25 -3.50
CA VAL A 178 10.77 -2.99 -3.03
C VAL A 178 11.83 -3.06 -4.12
N SER A 179 11.45 -3.45 -5.34
CA SER A 179 12.39 -3.58 -6.46
C SER A 179 12.94 -2.25 -6.98
N THR A 180 12.23 -1.14 -6.79
CA THR A 180 12.58 0.14 -7.41
C THR A 180 13.31 1.10 -6.48
N SER A 181 12.89 1.25 -5.22
CA SER A 181 13.52 2.19 -4.26
C SER A 181 14.23 1.46 -3.10
N LYS A 182 13.51 0.60 -2.36
CA LYS A 182 13.99 0.04 -1.08
C LYS A 182 15.19 -0.90 -1.25
N VAL A 183 15.24 -1.67 -2.34
CA VAL A 183 16.40 -2.54 -2.64
C VAL A 183 17.67 -1.75 -2.99
N THR A 184 17.55 -0.46 -3.34
CA THR A 184 18.69 0.39 -3.66
C THR A 184 19.22 1.21 -2.47
N GLY A 185 18.50 1.18 -1.34
CA GLY A 185 18.80 2.00 -0.16
C GLY A 185 18.37 3.46 -0.31
N GLU A 186 17.41 3.74 -1.19
CA GLU A 186 16.92 5.10 -1.46
C GLU A 186 15.87 5.56 -0.45
N GLU A 187 15.21 4.65 0.26
CA GLU A 187 14.11 4.99 1.15
C GLU A 187 14.64 5.66 2.41
N ASP A 188 15.50 4.95 3.13
CA ASP A 188 16.10 5.38 4.39
C ASP A 188 17.54 5.85 4.18
N ARG A 189 17.69 6.97 3.48
CA ARG A 189 18.99 7.46 3.00
C ARG A 189 19.96 7.85 4.11
N TYR A 190 19.49 8.03 5.34
CA TYR A 190 20.31 8.46 6.47
C TYR A 190 20.48 7.36 7.54
N SER A 191 19.41 6.63 7.84
CA SER A 191 19.36 5.57 8.84
C SER A 191 19.76 4.20 8.28
N HIS A 192 19.57 4.02 6.96
CA HIS A 192 19.82 2.78 6.24
C HIS A 192 19.03 1.59 6.77
N THR A 193 17.81 1.83 7.23
CA THR A 193 16.89 0.80 7.74
C THR A 193 16.00 0.20 6.66
N ASP A 194 16.30 0.40 5.37
CA ASP A 194 15.46 0.01 4.23
C ASP A 194 15.05 -1.47 4.23
N LEU A 195 15.84 -2.34 4.85
CA LEU A 195 15.53 -3.76 4.97
C LEU A 195 14.32 -4.04 5.89
N TYR A 196 14.01 -3.15 6.84
CA TYR A 196 12.80 -3.21 7.65
C TYR A 196 11.56 -2.93 6.79
N ASP A 197 11.63 -1.88 5.98
CA ASP A 197 10.55 -1.47 5.07
C ASP A 197 10.34 -2.54 3.98
N PHE A 198 11.43 -3.05 3.39
CA PHE A 198 11.40 -4.19 2.47
C PHE A 198 10.64 -5.37 3.08
N VAL A 199 11.02 -5.80 4.28
CA VAL A 199 10.38 -6.93 4.96
C VAL A 199 8.89 -6.65 5.18
N ALA A 200 8.53 -5.44 5.57
CA ALA A 200 7.16 -5.04 5.80
C ALA A 200 6.31 -5.07 4.52
N ASN A 201 6.82 -4.60 3.38
CA ASN A 201 6.07 -4.69 2.12
C ASN A 201 5.87 -6.13 1.68
N VAL A 202 6.90 -6.98 1.82
CA VAL A 202 6.77 -8.43 1.54
C VAL A 202 5.70 -9.06 2.43
N GLN A 203 5.64 -8.68 3.71
CA GLN A 203 4.61 -9.14 4.65
C GLN A 203 3.20 -8.67 4.24
N GLY A 204 3.06 -7.41 3.82
CA GLY A 204 1.80 -6.85 3.32
C GLY A 204 1.31 -7.57 2.07
N ALA A 205 2.20 -7.79 1.09
CA ALA A 205 1.90 -8.51 -0.15
C ALA A 205 1.54 -9.98 0.14
N GLU A 206 2.29 -10.64 1.03
CA GLU A 206 1.97 -12.01 1.44
C GLU A 206 0.60 -12.08 2.11
N LYS A 207 0.26 -11.11 2.97
CA LYS A 207 -1.04 -11.12 3.66
C LYS A 207 -2.19 -11.13 2.66
N ILE A 208 -2.11 -10.33 1.60
CA ILE A 208 -3.11 -10.33 0.52
C ILE A 208 -3.15 -11.70 -0.18
N TYR A 209 -1.98 -12.23 -0.56
CA TYR A 209 -1.89 -13.56 -1.17
C TYR A 209 -2.52 -14.64 -0.28
N GLN A 210 -2.23 -14.68 1.02
CA GLN A 210 -2.76 -15.70 1.93
C GLN A 210 -4.28 -15.65 2.05
N LEU A 211 -4.88 -14.45 2.00
CA LEU A 211 -6.34 -14.30 1.98
C LEU A 211 -6.95 -14.82 0.67
N LEU A 212 -6.26 -14.64 -0.47
CA LEU A 212 -6.72 -15.07 -1.79
C LEU A 212 -6.36 -16.53 -2.13
N LYS A 213 -5.39 -17.10 -1.42
CA LYS A 213 -4.83 -18.43 -1.67
C LYS A 213 -5.87 -19.55 -1.75
N PRO A 214 -6.94 -19.62 -0.92
CA PRO A 214 -7.95 -20.67 -1.07
C PRO A 214 -8.69 -20.60 -2.43
N ALA A 215 -9.06 -19.40 -2.86
CA ALA A 215 -9.71 -19.18 -4.16
C ALA A 215 -8.73 -19.45 -5.30
N LEU A 216 -7.49 -18.98 -5.19
CA LEU A 216 -6.44 -19.20 -6.18
C LEU A 216 -6.13 -20.68 -6.34
N THR A 217 -5.99 -21.43 -5.24
CA THR A 217 -5.71 -22.88 -5.31
C THR A 217 -6.83 -23.65 -6.01
N LYS A 218 -8.09 -23.22 -5.85
CA LYS A 218 -9.23 -23.83 -6.55
C LYS A 218 -9.22 -23.51 -8.04
N LYS A 219 -8.77 -22.31 -8.42
CA LYS A 219 -8.74 -21.84 -9.82
C LYS A 219 -7.50 -22.32 -10.57
N ASP A 220 -6.33 -22.15 -9.98
CA ASP A 220 -5.02 -22.54 -10.47
C ASP A 220 -4.09 -22.95 -9.31
N ALA A 221 -4.04 -24.26 -9.05
CA ALA A 221 -3.23 -24.83 -7.97
C ALA A 221 -1.72 -24.71 -8.21
N GLU A 222 -1.27 -24.70 -9.47
CA GLU A 222 0.15 -24.61 -9.80
C GLU A 222 0.64 -23.18 -9.58
N LEU A 223 -0.12 -22.18 -10.05
CA LEU A 223 0.18 -20.78 -9.77
C LEU A 223 0.20 -20.48 -8.27
N SER A 224 -0.80 -20.97 -7.53
CA SER A 224 -0.86 -20.82 -6.06
C SER A 224 0.40 -21.39 -5.40
N LYS A 225 0.85 -22.57 -5.82
CA LYS A 225 2.06 -23.23 -5.30
C LYS A 225 3.34 -22.50 -5.69
N GLU A 226 3.41 -21.99 -6.92
CA GLU A 226 4.55 -21.19 -7.37
C GLU A 226 4.69 -19.94 -6.49
N ILE A 227 3.62 -19.15 -6.31
CA ILE A 227 3.66 -17.95 -5.49
C ILE A 227 4.13 -18.25 -4.05
N GLN A 228 3.60 -19.30 -3.41
CA GLN A 228 4.07 -19.70 -2.08
C GLN A 228 5.57 -20.02 -2.09
N THR A 229 6.04 -20.77 -3.08
CA THR A 229 7.47 -21.14 -3.19
C THR A 229 8.35 -19.90 -3.37
N ARG A 230 7.87 -18.88 -4.08
CA ARG A 230 8.59 -17.62 -4.27
C ARG A 230 8.64 -16.80 -2.97
N PHE A 231 7.54 -16.70 -2.23
CA PHE A 231 7.55 -16.10 -0.89
C PHE A 231 8.51 -16.82 0.06
N ASP A 232 8.46 -18.15 0.09
CA ASP A 232 9.36 -18.96 0.93
C ASP A 232 10.84 -18.68 0.60
N ASN A 233 11.17 -18.52 -0.68
CA ASN A 233 12.52 -18.17 -1.12
C ASN A 233 12.92 -16.74 -0.71
N VAL A 234 12.03 -15.76 -0.86
CA VAL A 234 12.28 -14.38 -0.39
C VAL A 234 12.54 -14.37 1.11
N TYR A 235 11.71 -15.05 1.91
CA TYR A 235 11.94 -15.14 3.36
C TYR A 235 13.20 -15.90 3.74
N LEU A 236 13.57 -16.95 3.01
CA LEU A 236 14.83 -17.65 3.22
C LEU A 236 16.01 -16.66 3.13
N LEU A 237 16.02 -15.79 2.12
CA LEU A 237 17.05 -14.77 1.92
C LEU A 237 16.98 -13.68 3.00
N LEU A 238 15.79 -13.09 3.24
CA LEU A 238 15.61 -12.06 4.26
C LEU A 238 16.04 -12.53 5.66
N ASN A 239 15.79 -13.79 6.00
CA ASN A 239 16.20 -14.35 7.30
C ASN A 239 17.73 -14.43 7.48
N LEU A 240 18.54 -14.44 6.41
CA LEU A 240 20.00 -14.37 6.50
C LEU A 240 20.51 -13.00 6.97
N HIS A 241 19.63 -11.99 6.93
CA HIS A 241 19.94 -10.61 7.27
C HIS A 241 19.32 -10.17 8.61
N LYS A 242 18.73 -11.08 9.37
CA LYS A 242 18.30 -10.81 10.75
C LYS A 242 19.48 -10.51 11.67
N ASN A 243 19.26 -9.61 12.62
CA ASN A 243 20.19 -9.26 13.68
C ASN A 243 19.41 -9.10 14.99
N GLY A 244 19.40 -10.17 15.81
CA GLY A 244 18.50 -10.25 16.96
C GLY A 244 17.04 -10.24 16.52
N ASP A 245 16.24 -9.35 17.12
CA ASP A 245 14.83 -9.15 16.78
C ASP A 245 14.62 -8.21 15.57
N GLY A 246 15.71 -7.66 15.02
CA GLY A 246 15.69 -6.73 13.89
C GLY A 246 16.43 -7.24 12.67
N TYR A 247 16.83 -6.29 11.81
CA TYR A 247 17.53 -6.52 10.54
C TYR A 247 18.81 -5.70 10.47
N LYS A 248 19.76 -6.18 9.65
CA LYS A 248 20.96 -5.42 9.27
C LYS A 248 20.58 -4.13 8.55
N LEU A 249 21.44 -3.12 8.67
CA LEU A 249 21.34 -1.92 7.85
C LEU A 249 21.64 -2.26 6.39
N TYR A 250 21.04 -1.51 5.45
CA TYR A 250 21.29 -1.68 4.02
C TYR A 250 22.78 -1.59 3.68
N THR A 251 23.52 -0.70 4.34
CA THR A 251 24.97 -0.51 4.13
C THR A 251 25.83 -1.70 4.58
N GLU A 252 25.27 -2.65 5.33
CA GLU A 252 25.95 -3.91 5.70
C GLU A 252 25.78 -5.02 4.66
N LEU A 253 24.92 -4.83 3.66
CA LEU A 253 24.71 -5.79 2.59
C LEU A 253 25.78 -5.62 1.50
N THR A 254 26.29 -6.74 1.01
CA THR A 254 27.13 -6.75 -0.20
C THR A 254 26.27 -6.57 -1.44
N GLY A 255 26.84 -6.04 -2.52
CA GLY A 255 26.12 -5.92 -3.81
C GLY A 255 25.61 -7.26 -4.36
N SER A 256 26.24 -8.38 -4.02
CA SER A 256 25.73 -9.71 -4.38
C SER A 256 24.47 -10.08 -3.61
N GLN A 257 24.39 -9.74 -2.32
CA GLN A 257 23.21 -9.99 -1.49
C GLN A 257 22.04 -9.10 -1.91
N VAL A 258 22.30 -7.82 -2.19
CA VAL A 258 21.30 -6.89 -2.75
C VAL A 258 20.73 -7.45 -4.06
N LYS A 259 21.61 -7.89 -4.96
CA LYS A 259 21.21 -8.50 -6.23
C LYS A 259 20.38 -9.78 -6.03
N GLU A 260 20.76 -10.64 -5.09
CA GLU A 260 20.03 -11.88 -4.81
C GLU A 260 18.62 -11.61 -4.27
N LEU A 261 18.47 -10.64 -3.36
CA LEU A 261 17.17 -10.17 -2.87
C LEU A 261 16.32 -9.58 -4.00
N SER A 262 16.89 -8.68 -4.81
CA SER A 262 16.20 -8.09 -5.98
C SER A 262 15.70 -9.17 -6.93
N GLN A 263 16.55 -10.13 -7.31
CA GLN A 263 16.16 -11.21 -8.21
C GLN A 263 15.06 -12.11 -7.64
N ALA A 264 15.06 -12.33 -6.32
CA ALA A 264 14.00 -13.09 -5.67
C ALA A 264 12.66 -12.34 -5.66
N ILE A 265 12.70 -11.01 -5.50
CA ILE A 265 11.50 -10.15 -5.60
C ILE A 265 10.96 -10.12 -7.02
N ASP A 266 11.80 -9.90 -8.03
CA ASP A 266 11.38 -9.92 -9.43
C ASP A 266 10.72 -11.26 -9.79
N ALA A 267 11.31 -12.36 -9.33
CA ALA A 267 10.79 -13.71 -9.53
C ALA A 267 9.49 -14.01 -8.77
N LEU A 268 9.17 -13.24 -7.72
CA LEU A 268 7.91 -13.30 -7.00
C LEU A 268 6.84 -12.41 -7.64
N ALA A 269 7.23 -11.21 -8.09
CA ALA A 269 6.34 -10.21 -8.65
C ALA A 269 5.61 -10.72 -9.91
N GLU A 270 6.31 -11.44 -10.79
CA GLU A 270 5.72 -12.00 -12.01
C GLU A 270 4.52 -12.94 -11.73
N PRO A 271 4.67 -14.05 -10.98
CA PRO A 271 3.52 -14.91 -10.69
C PRO A 271 2.48 -14.22 -9.78
N LEU A 272 2.89 -13.32 -8.86
CA LEU A 272 1.94 -12.60 -8.01
C LEU A 272 1.01 -11.69 -8.85
N SER A 273 1.51 -11.06 -9.91
CA SER A 273 0.70 -10.25 -10.82
C SER A 273 -0.41 -11.04 -11.52
N GLN A 274 -0.26 -12.37 -11.63
CA GLN A 274 -1.25 -13.26 -12.26
C GLN A 274 -2.44 -13.57 -11.33
N ILE A 275 -2.44 -13.15 -10.06
CA ILE A 275 -3.61 -13.26 -9.17
C ILE A 275 -4.86 -12.60 -9.76
N GLY A 276 -4.68 -11.64 -10.67
CA GLY A 276 -5.76 -11.05 -11.47
C GLY A 276 -6.69 -12.06 -12.14
N ILE A 277 -6.22 -13.29 -12.41
CA ILE A 277 -7.04 -14.40 -12.91
C ILE A 277 -8.28 -14.65 -12.03
N LEU A 278 -8.25 -14.34 -10.73
CA LEU A 278 -9.40 -14.48 -9.84
C LEU A 278 -10.59 -13.57 -10.19
N THR A 279 -10.35 -12.51 -10.96
CA THR A 279 -11.40 -11.59 -11.45
C THR A 279 -12.08 -12.09 -12.72
N GLU A 280 -11.44 -13.00 -13.45
CA GLU A 280 -11.95 -13.56 -14.71
C GLU A 280 -13.08 -14.58 -14.45
N GLU A 281 -14.08 -14.61 -15.32
CA GLU A 281 -15.07 -15.70 -15.34
C GLU A 281 -14.41 -17.02 -15.81
N LEU A 282 -14.95 -18.16 -15.40
CA LEU A 282 -14.50 -19.49 -15.84
C LEU A 282 -14.96 -19.81 -17.25
#